data_AF-A0AAD6EAB7-F1
#
_entry.id   AF-A0AAD6EAB7-F1
#
_cell.length_a   1.000
_cell.length_b   1.000
_cell.length_c   1.000
_cell.angle_alpha   90.00
_cell.angle_beta   90.00
_cell.angle_gamma   90.00
#
_symmetry.space_group_name_H-M   'P 1'
#
loop_
_entity.id
_entity.type
_entity.pdbx_description
1 polymer ?
#
loop_
_entity_poly.entity_id
_entity_poly.type
_entity_poly.pdbx_seq_one_letter_code
_entity_poly.pdbx_strand_id
1 'polypeptide(L)'
;MSDQSEYPSESMSGQDNGLRPLSNADDLSLGNPSNSDLSRIMSRAGIQLANGFPIDDDEDEDEVDEDYAAVDQDDDANDFPYWFRRPPSHNRTKLDELHPFVQLLSASNVEDCVKVEEAFPEQERCSHDKFIYRLTRCPELSLGLFTLPLLAEGETKPRPTLIGHIIATRTSEPLVTDRSMRLPANWKNERWTVEDGQPVGHEEGGSTIAIHSLAVDPVHQGKQVGSTLMKAYIHRIREAQIAERIAIIVHDHLIPFYESFGFESHGPSKCQFGGGGWVDMILEFGPEPLEE
;
A
#
# COMPACT_ATOMS: atom_id res chain seq x y z
N MET A 1 10.68 -53.97 -50.76
CA MET A 1 10.95 -53.24 -52.02
C MET A 1 10.73 -51.77 -51.68
N SER A 2 11.64 -51.13 -50.92
CA SER A 2 13.08 -50.87 -51.24
C SER A 2 13.16 -49.75 -52.28
N ASP A 3 13.87 -48.61 -52.11
CA ASP A 3 14.96 -48.20 -51.19
C ASP A 3 14.72 -46.73 -50.71
N GLN A 4 15.38 -46.07 -49.73
CA GLN A 4 16.71 -46.09 -49.08
C GLN A 4 17.93 -45.54 -49.86
N SER A 5 18.35 -44.31 -49.53
CA SER A 5 19.74 -43.78 -49.47
C SER A 5 19.64 -42.29 -49.09
N GLU A 6 20.22 -41.74 -48.03
CA GLU A 6 21.57 -41.75 -47.41
C GLU A 6 22.46 -40.54 -47.82
N TYR A 7 23.02 -39.89 -46.79
CA TYR A 7 23.95 -38.74 -46.80
C TYR A 7 25.40 -39.17 -47.11
N PRO A 8 26.31 -38.29 -47.61
CA PRO A 8 27.24 -37.47 -46.77
C PRO A 8 27.66 -36.11 -47.43
N SER A 9 28.61 -35.28 -46.95
CA SER A 9 28.94 -34.73 -45.60
C SER A 9 29.80 -33.44 -45.78
N GLU A 10 29.91 -32.59 -44.73
CA GLU A 10 31.06 -31.69 -44.42
C GLU A 10 31.46 -30.53 -45.40
N SER A 11 32.05 -29.38 -45.01
CA SER A 11 32.54 -28.88 -43.70
C SER A 11 32.69 -27.33 -43.61
N MET A 12 32.50 -26.80 -42.38
CA MET A 12 33.27 -25.76 -41.64
C MET A 12 33.36 -24.25 -42.01
N SER A 13 33.46 -23.46 -40.92
CA SER A 13 33.68 -22.00 -40.76
C SER A 13 32.52 -21.06 -41.16
N GLY A 14 32.16 -20.03 -40.39
CA GLY A 14 32.61 -19.55 -39.07
C GLY A 14 32.00 -18.16 -38.77
N GLN A 15 32.06 -17.68 -37.51
CA GLN A 15 31.39 -16.47 -36.96
C GLN A 15 29.87 -16.68 -36.72
N ASP A 16 29.37 -16.92 -35.51
CA ASP A 16 29.51 -16.25 -34.20
C ASP A 16 28.59 -15.02 -34.02
N ASN A 17 27.56 -15.22 -33.19
CA ASN A 17 26.88 -14.21 -32.37
C ASN A 17 25.99 -14.95 -31.37
N GLY A 18 26.54 -15.25 -30.19
CA GLY A 18 25.90 -16.06 -29.18
C GLY A 18 24.76 -15.37 -28.41
N LEU A 19 23.64 -16.07 -28.23
CA LEU A 19 22.64 -15.79 -27.21
C LEU A 19 22.36 -17.07 -26.40
N ARG A 20 23.05 -17.23 -25.26
CA ARG A 20 22.73 -18.20 -24.20
C ARG A 20 23.14 -17.66 -22.82
N PRO A 21 22.53 -18.18 -21.74
CA PRO A 21 22.24 -17.35 -20.57
C PRO A 21 23.37 -17.33 -19.54
N LEU A 22 23.50 -16.19 -18.85
CA LEU A 22 24.32 -16.08 -17.65
C LEU A 22 23.48 -16.44 -16.42
N SER A 23 23.35 -17.75 -16.19
CA SER A 23 23.21 -18.27 -14.84
C SER A 23 24.61 -18.62 -14.34
N ASN A 24 25.13 -17.87 -13.37
CA ASN A 24 26.10 -18.34 -12.38
C ASN A 24 26.03 -17.36 -11.21
N ALA A 25 25.14 -17.67 -10.27
CA ALA A 25 25.22 -17.14 -8.92
C ALA A 25 26.16 -18.07 -8.14
N ASP A 26 27.45 -17.76 -8.14
CA ASP A 26 28.41 -18.35 -7.20
C ASP A 26 28.88 -17.27 -6.22
N ASP A 27 28.41 -17.41 -4.99
CA ASP A 27 29.06 -17.04 -3.74
C ASP A 27 29.66 -15.62 -3.60
N LEU A 28 28.78 -14.61 -3.46
CA LEU A 28 29.12 -13.38 -2.72
C LEU A 28 28.76 -13.55 -1.25
N SER A 29 29.64 -14.21 -0.51
CA SER A 29 29.69 -14.13 0.94
C SER A 29 29.86 -12.66 1.37
N LEU A 30 28.81 -12.08 1.94
CA LEU A 30 28.84 -10.77 2.59
C LEU A 30 29.61 -10.90 3.92
N GLY A 31 30.94 -11.01 3.82
CA GLY A 31 31.82 -10.78 4.95
C GLY A 31 31.73 -9.31 5.38
N ASN A 32 31.66 -9.06 6.69
CA ASN A 32 31.74 -7.70 7.23
C ASN A 32 33.00 -6.99 6.68
N PRO A 33 32.89 -5.75 6.15
CA PRO A 33 34.06 -4.99 5.75
C PRO A 33 34.96 -4.78 6.98
N SER A 34 36.26 -5.02 6.80
CA SER A 34 37.23 -4.82 7.87
C SER A 34 37.50 -3.32 8.09
N ASN A 35 37.93 -2.95 9.30
CA ASN A 35 38.18 -1.55 9.68
C ASN A 35 39.23 -0.83 8.77
N SER A 36 40.02 -1.55 7.96
CA SER A 36 40.98 -0.94 7.03
C SER A 36 40.36 -0.33 5.78
N ASP A 37 39.16 -0.77 5.36
CA ASP A 37 38.54 -0.26 4.12
C ASP A 37 37.73 1.01 4.37
N LEU A 38 37.07 1.12 5.52
CA LEU A 38 36.42 2.36 5.98
C LEU A 38 37.42 3.50 6.20
N SER A 39 38.57 3.21 6.81
CA SER A 39 39.60 4.23 7.09
C SER A 39 40.24 4.81 5.82
N ARG A 40 40.36 4.04 4.73
CA ARG A 40 40.81 4.59 3.43
C ARG A 40 39.81 5.55 2.79
N ILE A 41 38.51 5.31 2.97
CA ILE A 41 37.45 6.17 2.45
C ILE A 41 37.41 7.48 3.25
N MET A 42 37.50 7.41 4.58
CA MET A 42 37.48 8.57 5.48
C MET A 42 38.72 9.46 5.33
N SER A 43 39.93 8.91 5.18
CA SER A 43 41.15 9.70 4.93
C SER A 43 41.08 10.52 3.62
N ARG A 44 40.23 10.13 2.66
CA ARG A 44 40.03 10.86 1.40
C ARG A 44 39.03 12.02 1.54
N ALA A 45 38.27 12.06 2.62
CA ALA A 45 37.29 13.10 2.94
C ALA A 45 37.80 14.14 3.96
N GLY A 46 39.03 13.99 4.48
CA GLY A 46 39.67 14.98 5.35
C GLY A 46 39.20 15.01 6.81
N ILE A 47 38.40 14.04 7.25
CA ILE A 47 37.84 13.99 8.61
C ILE A 47 38.81 13.28 9.56
N GLN A 48 39.23 13.97 10.63
CA GLN A 48 39.98 13.38 11.74
C GLN A 48 39.06 13.21 12.97
N LEU A 49 39.31 12.15 13.76
CA LEU A 49 38.54 11.82 14.96
C LEU A 49 39.49 11.37 16.08
N ALA A 50 39.31 11.92 17.27
CA ALA A 50 39.89 11.41 18.51
C ALA A 50 38.76 10.95 19.44
N ASN A 51 38.79 9.69 19.88
CA ASN A 51 37.81 9.08 20.80
C ASN A 51 36.30 9.20 20.43
N GLY A 52 35.98 9.37 19.14
CA GLY A 52 34.66 8.99 18.61
C GLY A 52 33.55 10.05 18.66
N PHE A 53 33.87 11.30 18.95
CA PHE A 53 32.97 12.45 18.74
C PHE A 53 33.63 13.47 17.80
N PRO A 54 32.85 14.28 17.05
CA PRO A 54 33.39 15.42 16.31
C PRO A 54 34.08 16.40 17.26
N ILE A 55 35.15 17.02 16.76
CA ILE A 55 35.77 18.19 17.38
C ILE A 55 35.35 19.37 16.52
N ASP A 56 34.57 20.28 17.08
CA ASP A 56 34.38 21.62 16.54
C ASP A 56 35.44 22.50 17.24
N ASP A 57 36.48 22.91 16.49
CA ASP A 57 37.48 23.88 16.94
C ASP A 57 36.98 25.30 16.57
N ASP A 58 36.49 26.05 17.56
CA ASP A 58 36.30 27.50 17.47
C ASP A 58 37.55 28.21 18.04
N GLU A 59 38.39 28.79 17.17
CA GLU A 59 39.39 29.81 17.55
C GLU A 59 39.48 30.89 16.46
N ASP A 60 38.81 32.03 16.68
CA ASP A 60 39.21 33.35 16.20
C ASP A 60 38.72 34.38 17.25
N GLU A 61 39.63 34.85 18.11
CA GLU A 61 39.37 35.91 19.09
C GLU A 61 39.45 37.29 18.41
N ASP A 62 38.40 38.09 18.49
CA ASP A 62 38.46 39.54 18.31
C ASP A 62 37.67 40.22 19.45
N GLU A 63 38.38 40.79 20.44
CA GLU A 63 37.80 41.64 21.48
C GLU A 63 37.30 42.96 20.87
N VAL A 64 35.99 43.23 20.98
CA VAL A 64 35.44 44.59 20.85
C VAL A 64 34.44 44.88 21.97
N ASP A 65 34.88 45.71 22.92
CA ASP A 65 34.02 46.32 23.95
C ASP A 65 32.97 47.23 23.29
N GLU A 66 31.66 46.97 23.48
CA GLU A 66 30.64 48.04 23.57
C GLU A 66 29.29 47.54 24.14
N ASP A 67 29.04 47.91 25.40
CA ASP A 67 27.72 48.14 26.04
C ASP A 67 26.57 47.13 25.77
N TYR A 68 26.63 45.96 26.43
CA TYR A 68 25.49 45.04 26.52
C TYR A 68 24.37 45.65 27.40
N ALA A 69 23.44 46.37 26.76
CA ALA A 69 22.16 46.69 27.38
C ALA A 69 21.44 45.39 27.73
N ALA A 70 21.17 45.16 29.01
CA ALA A 70 20.32 44.06 29.44
C ALA A 70 18.93 44.27 28.84
N VAL A 71 18.58 43.45 27.86
CA VAL A 71 17.21 43.36 27.39
C VAL A 71 16.46 42.59 28.47
N ASP A 72 15.73 43.30 29.33
CA ASP A 72 14.69 42.71 30.16
C ASP A 72 13.66 42.09 29.20
N GLN A 73 13.86 40.82 28.84
CA GLN A 73 12.93 40.06 28.02
C GLN A 73 11.81 39.56 28.94
N ASP A 74 10.92 40.50 29.27
CA ASP A 74 9.68 40.26 30.00
C ASP A 74 8.91 39.06 29.41
N ASP A 75 8.78 38.00 30.20
CA ASP A 75 7.62 37.10 30.32
C ASP A 75 6.80 36.72 29.06
N ASP A 76 7.40 36.40 27.91
CA ASP A 76 6.62 35.90 26.74
C ASP A 76 7.27 34.78 25.89
N ALA A 77 8.03 33.89 26.53
CA ALA A 77 8.66 32.72 25.87
C ALA A 77 8.24 31.34 26.43
N ASN A 78 7.23 31.30 27.30
CA ASN A 78 6.83 30.06 28.00
C ASN A 78 5.35 29.66 27.81
N ASP A 79 4.57 30.40 27.00
CA ASP A 79 3.18 30.07 26.71
C ASP A 79 3.04 29.15 25.47
N PHE A 80 3.87 28.08 25.45
CA PHE A 80 3.49 26.81 24.83
C PHE A 80 3.07 25.85 25.92
N PRO A 81 1.76 25.79 26.24
CA PRO A 81 1.32 25.10 27.42
C PRO A 81 1.69 23.63 27.47
N TYR A 82 1.87 23.13 28.70
CA TYR A 82 2.22 21.73 28.99
C TYR A 82 1.21 20.72 28.42
N TRP A 83 -0.02 21.15 28.09
CA TRP A 83 -1.02 20.34 27.40
C TRP A 83 -0.76 20.11 25.89
N PHE A 84 0.01 20.97 25.20
CA PHE A 84 0.43 20.72 23.82
C PHE A 84 1.55 19.68 23.70
N ARG A 85 2.33 19.44 24.77
CA ARG A 85 3.41 18.43 24.79
C ARG A 85 2.94 17.04 25.19
N ARG A 86 1.70 16.89 25.67
CA ARG A 86 1.10 15.57 25.91
C ARG A 86 0.34 15.14 24.66
N PRO A 87 0.61 13.95 24.09
CA PRO A 87 -0.36 13.32 23.21
C PRO A 87 -1.72 13.33 23.90
N PRO A 88 -2.83 13.64 23.20
CA PRO A 88 -4.15 13.64 23.81
C PRO A 88 -4.36 12.29 24.51
N SER A 89 -4.90 12.32 25.73
CA SER A 89 -5.07 11.13 26.56
C SER A 89 -6.15 10.21 25.95
N HIS A 90 -5.74 9.46 24.93
CA HIS A 90 -6.59 8.50 24.26
C HIS A 90 -6.87 7.35 25.23
N ASN A 91 -8.14 7.13 25.55
CA ASN A 91 -8.52 5.96 26.31
C ASN A 91 -8.13 4.72 25.49
N ARG A 92 -7.30 3.84 26.05
CA ARG A 92 -6.83 2.62 25.38
C ARG A 92 -8.03 1.84 24.84
N THR A 93 -8.05 1.66 23.53
CA THR A 93 -9.09 0.94 22.80
C THR A 93 -8.69 -0.51 22.57
N LYS A 94 -9.66 -1.35 22.22
CA LYS A 94 -9.40 -2.72 21.75
C LYS A 94 -8.64 -2.78 20.42
N LEU A 95 -8.50 -1.65 19.72
CA LEU A 95 -7.69 -1.53 18.51
C LEU A 95 -6.21 -1.40 18.87
N ASP A 96 -5.90 -0.58 19.87
CA ASP A 96 -4.51 -0.31 20.31
C ASP A 96 -3.79 -1.58 20.79
N GLU A 97 -4.54 -2.51 21.39
CA GLU A 97 -4.06 -3.83 21.84
C GLU A 97 -3.64 -4.77 20.70
N LEU A 98 -4.03 -4.47 19.47
CA LEU A 98 -3.63 -5.22 18.28
C LEU A 98 -2.32 -4.71 17.67
N HIS A 99 -1.76 -3.61 18.18
CA HIS A 99 -0.62 -2.90 17.59
C HIS A 99 -0.72 -2.80 16.05
N PRO A 100 -1.83 -2.22 15.54
CA PRO A 100 -2.18 -2.32 14.14
C PRO A 100 -1.33 -1.39 13.29
N PHE A 101 -1.00 -1.83 12.08
CA PHE A 101 -0.40 -0.99 11.06
C PHE A 101 -1.04 -1.25 9.70
N VAL A 102 -0.99 -0.23 8.84
CA VAL A 102 -1.58 -0.27 7.50
C VAL A 102 -0.46 -0.55 6.48
N GLN A 103 -0.71 -1.43 5.52
CA GLN A 103 0.23 -1.73 4.44
C GLN A 103 -0.51 -1.98 3.12
N LEU A 104 0.11 -1.62 1.99
CA LEU A 104 -0.37 -2.04 0.67
C LEU A 104 -0.38 -3.56 0.54
N LEU A 105 -1.40 -4.08 -0.14
CA LEU A 105 -1.53 -5.51 -0.43
C LEU A 105 -0.84 -5.86 -1.76
N SER A 106 -0.37 -7.10 -1.86
CA SER A 106 0.34 -7.63 -3.01
C SER A 106 -0.10 -9.06 -3.30
N ALA A 107 0.33 -9.63 -4.43
CA ALA A 107 0.08 -11.04 -4.75
C ALA A 107 0.55 -12.04 -3.66
N SER A 108 1.49 -11.65 -2.77
CA SER A 108 1.90 -12.49 -1.63
C SER A 108 0.82 -12.60 -0.52
N ASN A 109 -0.15 -11.68 -0.50
CA ASN A 109 -1.19 -11.61 0.53
C ASN A 109 -2.50 -12.33 0.14
N VAL A 110 -2.59 -12.91 -1.07
CA VAL A 110 -3.82 -13.54 -1.60
C VAL A 110 -4.43 -14.53 -0.61
N GLU A 111 -3.63 -15.45 -0.05
CA GLU A 111 -4.11 -16.47 0.89
C GLU A 111 -4.58 -15.92 2.23
N ASP A 112 -4.06 -14.78 2.67
CA ASP A 112 -4.55 -14.13 3.89
C ASP A 112 -5.80 -13.29 3.59
N CYS A 113 -5.91 -12.68 2.40
CA CYS A 113 -7.13 -11.98 1.97
C CYS A 113 -8.31 -12.95 1.79
N VAL A 114 -8.09 -14.13 1.19
CA VAL A 114 -9.14 -15.16 1.03
C VAL A 114 -9.74 -15.58 2.38
N LYS A 115 -8.92 -15.70 3.44
CA LYS A 115 -9.39 -16.03 4.80
C LYS A 115 -10.21 -14.89 5.41
N VAL A 116 -9.75 -13.64 5.28
CA VAL A 116 -10.45 -12.47 5.81
C VAL A 116 -11.79 -12.26 5.07
N GLU A 117 -11.87 -12.63 3.79
CA GLU A 117 -13.10 -12.63 2.99
C GLU A 117 -14.14 -13.66 3.46
N GLU A 118 -13.77 -14.65 4.30
CA GLU A 118 -14.74 -15.60 4.89
C GLU A 118 -15.78 -14.90 5.79
N ALA A 119 -15.55 -13.64 6.17
CA ALA A 119 -16.54 -12.77 6.80
C ALA A 119 -17.80 -12.53 5.95
N PHE A 120 -17.72 -12.67 4.62
CA PHE A 120 -18.88 -12.56 3.72
C PHE A 120 -19.62 -13.90 3.52
N PRO A 121 -20.91 -13.87 3.15
CA PRO A 121 -21.62 -15.02 2.56
C PRO A 121 -20.91 -15.55 1.31
N GLU A 122 -20.96 -16.87 1.06
CA GLU A 122 -20.18 -17.53 0.00
C GLU A 122 -20.38 -16.91 -1.40
N GLN A 123 -21.60 -16.51 -1.74
CA GLN A 123 -21.95 -15.91 -3.04
C GLN A 123 -21.41 -14.47 -3.22
N GLU A 124 -21.07 -13.77 -2.13
CA GLU A 124 -20.57 -12.40 -2.12
C GLU A 124 -19.02 -12.34 -2.04
N ARG A 125 -18.35 -13.47 -1.80
CA ARG A 125 -16.89 -13.52 -1.66
C ARG A 125 -16.15 -13.24 -2.97
N CYS A 126 -15.06 -12.49 -2.88
CA CYS A 126 -14.05 -12.45 -3.93
C CYS A 126 -13.38 -13.84 -4.08
N SER A 127 -13.33 -14.37 -5.31
CA SER A 127 -12.65 -15.65 -5.58
C SER A 127 -11.13 -15.51 -5.60
N HIS A 128 -10.42 -16.63 -5.42
CA HIS A 128 -8.95 -16.67 -5.42
C HIS A 128 -8.34 -16.06 -6.70
N ASP A 129 -8.80 -16.46 -7.90
CA ASP A 129 -8.34 -15.85 -9.17
C ASP A 129 -8.63 -14.32 -9.23
N LYS A 130 -9.74 -13.83 -8.66
CA LYS A 130 -10.02 -12.38 -8.58
C LYS A 130 -9.04 -11.66 -7.66
N PHE A 131 -8.65 -12.26 -6.53
CA PHE A 131 -7.60 -11.71 -5.67
C PHE A 131 -6.26 -11.64 -6.40
N ILE A 132 -5.83 -12.73 -7.07
CA ILE A 132 -4.58 -12.70 -7.84
C ILE A 132 -4.64 -11.61 -8.91
N TYR A 133 -5.73 -11.54 -9.69
CA TYR A 133 -5.92 -10.52 -10.73
C TYR A 133 -5.79 -9.10 -10.18
N ARG A 134 -6.56 -8.74 -9.15
CA ARG A 134 -6.58 -7.38 -8.59
C ARG A 134 -5.24 -7.02 -7.92
N LEU A 135 -4.67 -7.92 -7.13
CA LEU A 135 -3.40 -7.70 -6.42
C LEU A 135 -2.15 -7.83 -7.31
N THR A 136 -2.30 -8.26 -8.56
CA THR A 136 -1.24 -8.24 -9.59
C THR A 136 -1.39 -7.07 -10.56
N ARG A 137 -2.62 -6.63 -10.86
CA ARG A 137 -2.88 -5.54 -11.81
C ARG A 137 -2.85 -4.15 -11.17
N CYS A 138 -3.33 -4.01 -9.94
CA CYS A 138 -3.41 -2.72 -9.24
C CYS A 138 -3.23 -2.86 -7.71
N PRO A 139 -2.11 -3.45 -7.23
CA PRO A 139 -1.82 -3.59 -5.79
C PRO A 139 -1.85 -2.25 -5.03
N GLU A 140 -1.47 -1.15 -5.68
CA GLU A 140 -1.42 0.21 -5.10
C GLU A 140 -2.79 0.75 -4.63
N LEU A 141 -3.88 0.17 -5.13
CA LEU A 141 -5.26 0.47 -4.78
C LEU A 141 -5.83 -0.41 -3.67
N SER A 142 -5.08 -1.41 -3.19
CA SER A 142 -5.54 -2.38 -2.20
C SER A 142 -4.75 -2.26 -0.89
N LEU A 143 -5.45 -2.25 0.24
CA LEU A 143 -4.92 -1.82 1.53
C LEU A 143 -5.30 -2.80 2.64
N GLY A 144 -4.32 -3.26 3.42
CA GLY A 144 -4.53 -4.18 4.53
C GLY A 144 -4.26 -3.52 5.88
N LEU A 145 -5.03 -3.89 6.90
CA LEU A 145 -4.68 -3.68 8.29
C LEU A 145 -4.08 -4.97 8.86
N PHE A 146 -2.86 -4.88 9.36
CA PHE A 146 -2.12 -5.98 9.94
C PHE A 146 -1.95 -5.77 11.45
N THR A 147 -2.00 -6.86 12.22
CA THR A 147 -1.58 -6.91 13.63
C THR A 147 -0.21 -7.55 13.76
N LEU A 148 0.59 -7.05 14.69
CA LEU A 148 1.84 -7.68 15.12
C LEU A 148 1.85 -7.71 16.66
N PRO A 149 1.70 -8.88 17.31
CA PRO A 149 1.72 -8.94 18.77
C PRO A 149 3.09 -8.54 19.32
N LEU A 150 3.09 -7.88 20.48
CA LEU A 150 4.32 -7.63 21.24
C LEU A 150 4.87 -8.96 21.76
N LEU A 151 6.16 -9.17 21.54
CA LEU A 151 6.90 -10.35 22.01
C LEU A 151 7.57 -10.11 23.35
N ALA A 152 7.82 -11.20 24.08
CA ALA A 152 8.77 -11.21 25.17
C ALA A 152 10.23 -11.21 24.62
N GLU A 153 11.19 -10.79 25.46
CA GLU A 153 12.61 -10.86 25.09
C GLU A 153 13.03 -12.30 24.76
N GLY A 154 13.62 -12.48 23.57
CA GLY A 154 14.14 -13.76 23.08
C GLY A 154 13.21 -14.54 22.14
N GLU A 155 11.96 -14.12 21.94
CA GLU A 155 11.05 -14.75 20.97
C GLU A 155 11.34 -14.27 19.52
N THR A 156 11.05 -15.13 18.53
CA THR A 156 11.25 -14.81 17.12
C THR A 156 10.11 -13.96 16.57
N LYS A 157 10.41 -12.83 15.93
CA LYS A 157 9.41 -11.89 15.38
C LYS A 157 8.40 -12.62 14.48
N PRO A 158 7.11 -12.70 14.86
CA PRO A 158 6.12 -13.43 14.06
C PRO A 158 5.84 -12.69 12.76
N ARG A 159 5.31 -13.41 11.77
CA ARG A 159 4.74 -12.77 10.58
C ARG A 159 3.57 -11.86 11.02
N PRO A 160 3.45 -10.64 10.47
CA PRO A 160 2.23 -9.86 10.62
C PRO A 160 1.02 -10.65 10.14
N THR A 161 -0.11 -10.51 10.85
CA THR A 161 -1.36 -11.18 10.49
C THR A 161 -2.34 -10.15 9.93
N LEU A 162 -2.88 -10.38 8.73
CA LEU A 162 -3.93 -9.55 8.14
C LEU A 162 -5.23 -9.75 8.93
N ILE A 163 -5.86 -8.66 9.38
CA ILE A 163 -7.11 -8.68 10.15
C ILE A 163 -8.25 -7.90 9.49
N GLY A 164 -7.95 -7.18 8.39
CA GLY A 164 -8.94 -6.54 7.55
C GLY A 164 -8.31 -6.05 6.25
N HIS A 165 -9.07 -5.99 5.17
CA HIS A 165 -8.60 -5.49 3.87
C HIS A 165 -9.63 -4.62 3.17
N ILE A 166 -9.13 -3.75 2.30
CA ILE A 166 -9.86 -3.09 1.22
C ILE A 166 -9.23 -3.57 -0.10
N ILE A 167 -10.07 -4.10 -0.98
CA ILE A 167 -9.69 -4.51 -2.33
C ILE A 167 -10.42 -3.63 -3.33
N ALA A 168 -9.68 -2.96 -4.22
CA ALA A 168 -10.27 -2.05 -5.19
C ALA A 168 -9.66 -2.21 -6.59
N THR A 169 -10.36 -1.68 -7.60
CA THR A 169 -9.82 -1.41 -8.94
C THR A 169 -10.23 0.00 -9.37
N ARG A 170 -9.71 0.47 -10.50
CA ARG A 170 -10.27 1.64 -11.20
C ARG A 170 -11.34 1.20 -12.20
N THR A 171 -12.29 2.08 -12.47
CA THR A 171 -13.29 1.98 -13.56
C THR A 171 -13.58 3.37 -14.12
N SER A 172 -13.96 3.46 -15.40
CA SER A 172 -14.37 4.72 -16.04
C SER A 172 -15.82 5.09 -15.76
N GLU A 173 -16.63 4.14 -15.26
CA GLU A 173 -18.00 4.39 -14.84
C GLU A 173 -18.02 5.14 -13.49
N PRO A 174 -19.04 5.97 -13.20
CA PRO A 174 -19.17 6.64 -11.90
C PRO A 174 -19.58 5.69 -10.76
N LEU A 175 -20.04 4.48 -11.09
CA LEU A 175 -20.64 3.50 -10.18
C LEU A 175 -19.99 2.12 -10.34
N VAL A 176 -20.14 1.27 -9.32
CA VAL A 176 -19.75 -0.14 -9.42
C VAL A 176 -20.74 -0.88 -10.34
N THR A 177 -20.23 -1.66 -11.28
CA THR A 177 -21.05 -2.41 -12.25
C THR A 177 -20.65 -3.87 -12.26
N ASP A 178 -21.52 -4.75 -12.77
CA ASP A 178 -21.15 -6.15 -13.03
C ASP A 178 -19.94 -6.28 -13.95
N ARG A 179 -19.63 -5.25 -14.75
CA ARG A 179 -18.48 -5.22 -15.67
C ARG A 179 -17.18 -4.94 -14.92
N SER A 180 -17.17 -4.05 -13.92
CA SER A 180 -16.00 -3.83 -13.05
C SER A 180 -15.85 -4.92 -11.96
N MET A 181 -16.93 -5.58 -11.56
CA MET A 181 -16.91 -6.75 -10.66
C MET A 181 -16.41 -8.05 -11.32
N ARG A 182 -16.38 -8.13 -12.65
CA ARG A 182 -15.99 -9.36 -13.39
C ARG A 182 -14.47 -9.56 -13.50
N LEU A 183 -14.10 -10.82 -13.65
CA LEU A 183 -12.74 -11.25 -13.99
C LEU A 183 -12.67 -11.40 -15.52
N PRO A 184 -11.76 -10.70 -16.23
CA PRO A 184 -11.66 -10.84 -17.68
C PRO A 184 -11.20 -12.23 -18.12
N ALA A 185 -11.73 -12.78 -19.22
CA ALA A 185 -11.43 -14.15 -19.64
C ALA A 185 -9.92 -14.44 -19.84
N ASN A 186 -9.20 -13.50 -20.47
CA ASN A 186 -7.77 -13.65 -20.81
C ASN A 186 -6.82 -12.91 -19.86
N TRP A 187 -7.27 -12.59 -18.64
CA TRP A 187 -6.57 -11.69 -17.70
C TRP A 187 -5.10 -12.04 -17.38
N LYS A 188 -4.70 -13.30 -17.56
CA LYS A 188 -3.32 -13.79 -17.34
C LYS A 188 -2.36 -13.34 -18.45
N ASN A 189 -2.86 -13.23 -19.69
CA ASN A 189 -2.04 -12.93 -20.88
C ASN A 189 -2.23 -11.47 -21.35
N GLU A 190 -3.45 -10.93 -21.20
CA GLU A 190 -3.81 -9.57 -21.61
C GLU A 190 -3.78 -8.61 -20.42
N ARG A 191 -3.22 -7.40 -20.62
CA ARG A 191 -3.25 -6.32 -19.60
C ARG A 191 -4.63 -5.66 -19.50
N TRP A 192 -5.38 -5.66 -20.59
CA TRP A 192 -6.71 -5.04 -20.74
C TRP A 192 -7.54 -5.97 -21.60
N THR A 193 -8.82 -6.16 -21.27
CA THR A 193 -9.77 -6.91 -22.12
C THR A 193 -11.01 -6.05 -22.32
N VAL A 194 -11.46 -5.98 -23.57
CA VAL A 194 -12.62 -5.20 -24.00
C VAL A 194 -13.67 -6.16 -24.52
N GLU A 195 -14.86 -6.13 -23.93
CA GLU A 195 -16.02 -6.91 -24.34
C GLU A 195 -17.12 -5.92 -24.76
N ASP A 196 -17.76 -6.17 -25.91
CA ASP A 196 -18.81 -5.32 -26.49
C ASP A 196 -18.43 -3.83 -26.61
N GLY A 197 -17.14 -3.56 -26.86
CA GLY A 197 -16.61 -2.21 -27.02
C GLY A 197 -16.31 -1.46 -25.71
N GLN A 198 -16.49 -2.11 -24.56
CA GLN A 198 -16.21 -1.52 -23.25
C GLN A 198 -15.20 -2.38 -22.43
N PRO A 199 -14.33 -1.78 -21.60
CA PRO A 199 -13.31 -2.51 -20.83
C PRO A 199 -13.90 -3.26 -19.60
N VAL A 200 -13.35 -4.44 -19.28
CA VAL A 200 -13.84 -5.31 -18.19
C VAL A 200 -12.80 -5.40 -17.07
N GLY A 201 -13.25 -5.39 -15.80
CA GLY A 201 -12.40 -5.47 -14.62
C GLY A 201 -11.74 -4.14 -14.25
N HIS A 202 -10.41 -4.13 -14.15
CA HIS A 202 -9.61 -2.94 -13.83
C HIS A 202 -9.36 -2.07 -15.08
N GLU A 203 -9.56 -0.76 -14.94
CA GLU A 203 -9.33 0.24 -15.99
C GLU A 203 -8.30 1.29 -15.55
N GLU A 204 -7.07 1.20 -16.05
CA GLU A 204 -5.94 2.01 -15.58
C GLU A 204 -6.17 3.54 -15.63
N GLY A 205 -6.97 4.02 -16.59
CA GLY A 205 -7.33 5.43 -16.76
C GLY A 205 -8.67 5.85 -16.15
N GLY A 206 -9.40 4.96 -15.46
CA GLY A 206 -10.74 5.25 -14.95
C GLY A 206 -10.72 6.25 -13.78
N SER A 207 -11.60 7.26 -13.77
CA SER A 207 -11.61 8.30 -12.72
C SER A 207 -12.27 7.87 -11.39
N THR A 208 -12.85 6.67 -11.34
CA THR A 208 -13.51 6.12 -10.14
C THR A 208 -12.70 4.96 -9.53
N ILE A 209 -12.46 5.00 -8.23
CA ILE A 209 -12.04 3.82 -7.45
C ILE A 209 -13.28 2.99 -7.10
N ALA A 210 -13.42 1.80 -7.66
CA ALA A 210 -14.42 0.82 -7.25
C ALA A 210 -13.86 -0.06 -6.13
N ILE A 211 -14.36 0.09 -4.89
CA ILE A 211 -14.04 -0.87 -3.82
C ILE A 211 -14.96 -2.09 -3.99
N HIS A 212 -14.33 -3.26 -4.09
CA HIS A 212 -15.01 -4.55 -4.30
C HIS A 212 -15.22 -5.34 -3.02
N SER A 213 -14.45 -5.04 -1.97
CA SER A 213 -14.55 -5.67 -0.65
C SER A 213 -13.90 -4.76 0.40
N LEU A 214 -14.63 -4.53 1.51
CA LEU A 214 -14.09 -4.12 2.80
C LEU A 214 -14.40 -5.25 3.78
N ALA A 215 -13.41 -6.09 4.08
CA ALA A 215 -13.58 -7.22 4.99
C ALA A 215 -12.83 -6.98 6.30
N VAL A 216 -13.36 -7.53 7.39
CA VAL A 216 -12.73 -7.57 8.71
C VAL A 216 -12.92 -8.97 9.27
N ASP A 217 -11.82 -9.59 9.68
CA ASP A 217 -11.81 -10.91 10.33
C ASP A 217 -12.83 -10.93 11.49
N PRO A 218 -13.72 -11.93 11.59
CA PRO A 218 -14.80 -11.95 12.58
C PRO A 218 -14.34 -11.80 14.04
N VAL A 219 -13.13 -12.26 14.39
CA VAL A 219 -12.54 -12.13 15.74
C VAL A 219 -12.08 -10.69 16.01
N HIS A 220 -11.96 -9.86 14.97
CA HIS A 220 -11.47 -8.48 15.03
C HIS A 220 -12.56 -7.42 14.75
N GLN A 221 -13.78 -7.85 14.43
CA GLN A 221 -14.95 -6.98 14.33
C GLN A 221 -15.30 -6.32 15.67
N GLY A 222 -15.98 -5.16 15.62
CA GLY A 222 -16.29 -4.36 16.82
C GLY A 222 -15.08 -3.68 17.49
N LYS A 223 -13.85 -3.87 16.98
CA LYS A 223 -12.61 -3.23 17.45
C LYS A 223 -12.20 -2.02 16.58
N GLN A 224 -13.14 -1.35 15.92
CA GLN A 224 -12.91 -0.21 15.01
C GLN A 224 -12.01 -0.46 13.78
N VAL A 225 -11.54 -1.69 13.55
CA VAL A 225 -10.65 -2.09 12.44
C VAL A 225 -11.14 -1.56 11.07
N GLY A 226 -12.41 -1.82 10.71
CA GLY A 226 -12.98 -1.36 9.45
C GLY A 226 -13.05 0.17 9.32
N SER A 227 -13.35 0.88 10.41
CA SER A 227 -13.38 2.35 10.44
C SER A 227 -12.00 2.97 10.28
N THR A 228 -10.98 2.39 10.93
CA THR A 228 -9.59 2.83 10.79
C THR A 228 -9.06 2.57 9.39
N LEU A 229 -9.36 1.39 8.83
CA LEU A 229 -8.94 1.03 7.48
C LEU A 229 -9.62 1.92 6.41
N MET A 230 -10.92 2.19 6.53
CA MET A 230 -11.64 3.09 5.63
C MET A 230 -11.12 4.54 5.71
N LYS A 231 -10.86 5.08 6.91
CA LYS A 231 -10.24 6.41 7.07
C LYS A 231 -8.86 6.50 6.42
N ALA A 232 -8.00 5.51 6.69
CA ALA A 232 -6.67 5.43 6.09
C ALA A 232 -6.73 5.32 4.55
N TYR A 233 -7.73 4.59 4.03
CA TYR A 233 -7.95 4.44 2.60
C TYR A 233 -8.40 5.74 1.93
N ILE A 234 -9.44 6.39 2.46
CA ILE A 234 -9.97 7.65 1.92
C ILE A 234 -8.87 8.72 1.89
N HIS A 235 -8.13 8.88 2.99
CA HIS A 235 -7.01 9.81 3.05
C HIS A 235 -5.95 9.45 2.00
N ARG A 236 -5.52 8.18 1.93
CA ARG A 236 -4.53 7.72 0.93
C ARG A 236 -4.95 8.03 -0.52
N ILE A 237 -6.20 7.78 -0.90
CA ILE A 237 -6.67 8.05 -2.27
C ILE A 237 -6.74 9.55 -2.54
N ARG A 238 -7.20 10.35 -1.56
CA ARG A 238 -7.26 11.82 -1.64
C ARG A 238 -5.88 12.45 -1.82
N GLU A 239 -4.92 12.13 -0.95
CA GLU A 239 -3.54 12.65 -1.05
C GLU A 239 -2.85 12.25 -2.37
N ALA A 240 -3.17 11.06 -2.88
CA ALA A 240 -2.60 10.59 -4.14
C ALA A 240 -3.20 11.27 -5.38
N GLN A 241 -4.36 11.93 -5.26
CA GLN A 241 -5.10 12.60 -6.34
C GLN A 241 -5.28 11.74 -7.61
N ILE A 242 -5.38 10.41 -7.44
CA ILE A 242 -5.43 9.46 -8.56
C ILE A 242 -6.84 9.22 -9.13
N ALA A 243 -7.87 9.72 -8.46
CA ALA A 243 -9.28 9.50 -8.80
C ALA A 243 -10.15 10.67 -8.32
N GLU A 244 -11.26 10.89 -9.03
CA GLU A 244 -12.28 11.89 -8.69
C GLU A 244 -13.21 11.39 -7.58
N ARG A 245 -13.42 10.07 -7.46
CA ARG A 245 -14.37 9.49 -6.50
C ARG A 245 -14.02 8.06 -6.07
N ILE A 246 -14.59 7.64 -4.95
CA ILE A 246 -14.72 6.24 -4.56
C ILE A 246 -16.19 5.82 -4.73
N ALA A 247 -16.45 4.74 -5.46
CA ALA A 247 -17.76 4.11 -5.58
C ALA A 247 -17.76 2.75 -4.88
N ILE A 248 -18.84 2.45 -4.15
CA ILE A 248 -19.06 1.20 -3.44
C ILE A 248 -20.51 0.74 -3.62
N ILE A 249 -20.73 -0.57 -3.44
CA ILE A 249 -22.08 -1.16 -3.29
C ILE A 249 -22.21 -1.75 -1.90
N VAL A 250 -23.35 -1.51 -1.24
CA VAL A 250 -23.56 -1.85 0.17
C VAL A 250 -24.94 -2.46 0.42
N HIS A 251 -25.06 -3.27 1.48
CA HIS A 251 -26.36 -3.66 2.04
C HIS A 251 -26.96 -2.51 2.84
N ASP A 252 -28.28 -2.33 2.82
CA ASP A 252 -29.02 -1.22 3.46
C ASP A 252 -28.56 -0.90 4.90
N HIS A 253 -28.33 -1.94 5.71
CA HIS A 253 -27.96 -1.80 7.12
C HIS A 253 -26.54 -1.23 7.36
N LEU A 254 -25.71 -1.15 6.32
CA LEU A 254 -24.38 -0.56 6.35
C LEU A 254 -24.34 0.90 5.84
N ILE A 255 -25.43 1.41 5.25
CA ILE A 255 -25.48 2.80 4.75
C ILE A 255 -25.02 3.81 5.84
N PRO A 256 -25.51 3.78 7.09
CA PRO A 256 -25.09 4.74 8.12
C PRO A 256 -23.61 4.63 8.52
N PHE A 257 -22.99 3.45 8.33
CA PHE A 257 -21.56 3.29 8.54
C PHE A 257 -20.78 4.04 7.47
N TYR A 258 -21.15 3.92 6.19
CA TYR A 258 -20.47 4.60 5.09
C TYR A 258 -20.76 6.12 5.05
N GLU A 259 -21.99 6.54 5.34
CA GLU A 259 -22.35 7.95 5.53
C GLU A 259 -21.45 8.64 6.58
N SER A 260 -21.03 7.92 7.63
CA SER A 260 -20.12 8.46 8.66
C SER A 260 -18.70 8.82 8.15
N PHE A 261 -18.34 8.40 6.93
CA PHE A 261 -17.11 8.82 6.24
C PHE A 261 -17.37 9.80 5.09
N GLY A 262 -18.61 10.26 4.91
CA GLY A 262 -19.02 11.19 3.85
C GLY A 262 -19.46 10.53 2.54
N PHE A 263 -19.71 9.22 2.50
CA PHE A 263 -20.35 8.61 1.33
C PHE A 263 -21.82 9.01 1.25
N GLU A 264 -22.27 9.40 0.06
CA GLU A 264 -23.67 9.71 -0.24
C GLU A 264 -24.34 8.49 -0.90
N SER A 265 -25.63 8.25 -0.60
CA SER A 265 -26.40 7.17 -1.21
C SER A 265 -27.04 7.60 -2.53
N HIS A 266 -26.81 6.81 -3.58
CA HIS A 266 -27.40 7.00 -4.91
C HIS A 266 -28.61 6.07 -5.17
N GLY A 267 -29.09 5.38 -4.14
CA GLY A 267 -30.24 4.48 -4.21
C GLY A 267 -29.92 3.08 -4.74
N PRO A 268 -30.94 2.29 -5.13
CA PRO A 268 -30.77 0.90 -5.51
C PRO A 268 -29.81 0.71 -6.71
N SER A 269 -28.79 -0.11 -6.49
CA SER A 269 -27.77 -0.40 -7.50
C SER A 269 -28.31 -1.28 -8.61
N LYS A 270 -27.74 -1.09 -9.81
CA LYS A 270 -27.96 -2.01 -10.95
C LYS A 270 -27.08 -3.25 -10.88
N CYS A 271 -26.04 -3.26 -10.05
CA CYS A 271 -25.10 -4.38 -9.96
C CYS A 271 -25.79 -5.65 -9.42
N GLN A 272 -25.61 -6.78 -10.10
CA GLN A 272 -26.20 -8.08 -9.77
C GLN A 272 -25.20 -9.05 -9.11
N PHE A 273 -23.98 -8.59 -8.80
CA PHE A 273 -22.99 -9.37 -8.06
C PHE A 273 -23.59 -9.95 -6.76
N GLY A 274 -23.26 -11.19 -6.41
CA GLY A 274 -23.77 -11.87 -5.22
C GLY A 274 -25.28 -12.15 -5.18
N GLY A 275 -26.04 -11.77 -6.23
CA GLY A 275 -27.51 -11.83 -6.24
C GLY A 275 -28.20 -10.47 -6.25
N GLY A 276 -27.45 -9.36 -6.24
CA GLY A 276 -27.99 -8.01 -6.29
C GLY A 276 -28.60 -7.55 -4.96
N GLY A 277 -29.51 -6.57 -5.02
CA GLY A 277 -30.14 -5.98 -3.82
C GLY A 277 -29.30 -4.92 -3.12
N TRP A 278 -28.23 -4.44 -3.74
CA TRP A 278 -27.34 -3.42 -3.19
C TRP A 278 -27.88 -2.01 -3.32
N VAL A 279 -27.33 -1.10 -2.53
CA VAL A 279 -27.41 0.35 -2.70
C VAL A 279 -26.05 0.87 -3.19
N ASP A 280 -26.07 1.71 -4.22
CA ASP A 280 -24.89 2.43 -4.69
C ASP A 280 -24.56 3.56 -3.71
N MET A 281 -23.28 3.72 -3.36
CA MET A 281 -22.79 4.89 -2.62
C MET A 281 -21.51 5.45 -3.22
N ILE A 282 -21.36 6.77 -3.20
CA ILE A 282 -20.22 7.49 -3.75
C ILE A 282 -19.63 8.44 -2.70
N LEU A 283 -18.30 8.51 -2.63
CA LEU A 283 -17.57 9.60 -1.98
C LEU A 283 -16.82 10.37 -3.07
N GLU A 284 -17.28 11.59 -3.39
CA GLU A 284 -16.59 12.48 -4.32
C GLU A 284 -15.37 13.15 -3.64
N PHE A 285 -14.27 13.25 -4.37
CA PHE A 285 -13.16 14.16 -4.11
C PHE A 285 -13.35 15.37 -5.00
N GLY A 286 -14.05 16.38 -4.47
CA GLY A 286 -14.21 17.65 -5.18
C GLY A 286 -12.87 18.29 -5.51
N PRO A 287 -12.80 19.18 -6.52
CA PRO A 287 -11.66 20.06 -6.68
C PRO A 287 -11.47 20.84 -5.36
N GLU A 288 -10.22 21.09 -4.96
CA GLU A 288 -9.97 22.00 -3.83
C GLU A 288 -10.66 23.33 -4.14
N PRO A 289 -11.35 23.93 -3.14
CA PRO A 289 -11.92 25.26 -3.33
C PRO A 289 -10.79 26.21 -3.70
N LEU A 290 -10.93 26.90 -4.82
CA LEU A 290 -10.02 27.99 -5.18
C LEU A 290 -10.10 29.02 -4.05
N GLU A 291 -8.98 29.28 -3.38
CA GLU A 291 -8.86 30.40 -2.45
C GLU A 291 -8.97 31.69 -3.27
N GLU A 292 -10.06 32.46 -3.05
CA GLU A 292 -10.32 33.78 -3.64
C GLU A 292 -9.65 34.92 -2.84
#